data_AF-A0A926DC75-F1
#
_entry.id   AF-A0A926DC75-F1
#
_cell.length_a   1.000
_cell.length_b   1.000
_cell.length_c   1.000
_cell.angle_alpha   90.00
_cell.angle_beta   90.00
_cell.angle_gamma   90.00
#
_symmetry.space_group_name_H-M   'P 1'
#
loop_
_entity.id
_entity.type
_entity.pdbx_description
1 polymer ?
#
loop_
_entity_poly.entity_id
_entity_poly.type
_entity_poly.pdbx_seq_one_letter_code
_entity_poly.pdbx_strand_id
1 'polypeptide(L)'
;MTNEYNPDGKEIRFIDSHYKDLFHIPDGSCVQIHYPDEMVVKPCTFIDEYHTQIGYNVFHICQFAEIMERNGASYMPEPEIMGDEAAWKVGKDRILAVQTCEDGYDYTLLDENYNEIDGGQVDNPELSMLEVRRDILESFGLERRELRAMFYEDVMEQAFEVGRQAVVVNDPIAELAFKLDRFAENFDPYEYMDQVDDVQAHIQEIKADLAAGNTAPYREFLNTAIEEAREETAVEVAKVLKSQLDKLDSPKRESVMEKLAQAAEKAAPASPSPKRKEPER
;
A
#
# COMPACT_ATOMS: atom_id res chain seq x y z
N MET A 1 -1.98 -23.08 12.46
CA MET A 1 -2.10 -24.57 12.46
C MET A 1 -1.19 -25.17 13.55
N THR A 2 -1.48 -26.36 14.09
CA THR A 2 -0.57 -27.02 15.06
C THR A 2 0.67 -27.56 14.34
N ASN A 3 1.88 -27.23 14.82
CA ASN A 3 3.14 -27.70 14.23
C ASN A 3 3.30 -29.22 14.41
N GLU A 4 3.27 -29.98 13.32
CA GLU A 4 3.39 -31.44 13.32
C GLU A 4 4.73 -31.95 13.87
N TYR A 5 5.79 -31.14 13.78
CA TYR A 5 7.11 -31.45 14.32
C TYR A 5 7.21 -31.21 15.83
N ASN A 6 6.22 -30.53 16.42
CA ASN A 6 6.21 -30.16 17.83
C ASN A 6 4.90 -30.56 18.54
N PRO A 7 4.53 -31.86 18.54
CA PRO A 7 3.28 -32.31 19.15
C PRO A 7 3.23 -32.10 20.66
N ASP A 8 4.40 -32.01 21.32
CA ASP A 8 4.53 -31.84 22.76
C ASP A 8 4.64 -30.37 23.20
N GLY A 9 4.64 -29.40 22.26
CA GLY A 9 4.74 -27.98 22.57
C GLY A 9 6.08 -27.58 23.20
N LYS A 10 7.19 -28.19 22.76
CA LYS A 10 8.54 -27.85 23.21
C LYS A 10 8.92 -26.42 22.81
N GLU A 11 9.71 -25.79 23.65
CA GLU A 11 10.31 -24.47 23.37
C GLU A 11 11.54 -24.60 22.47
N ILE A 12 11.79 -23.54 21.69
CA ILE A 12 12.98 -23.39 20.85
C ILE A 12 14.12 -22.86 21.71
N ARG A 13 15.21 -23.61 21.77
CA ARG A 13 16.42 -23.27 22.52
C ARG A 13 17.39 -22.45 21.69
N PHE A 14 17.94 -21.40 22.27
CA PHE A 14 19.00 -20.57 21.69
C PHE A 14 20.27 -20.59 22.55
N ILE A 15 21.44 -20.65 21.90
CA ILE A 15 22.75 -20.88 22.54
C ILE A 15 23.84 -19.97 21.98
N ASP A 16 24.84 -19.59 22.77
CA ASP A 16 26.03 -18.94 22.21
C ASP A 16 26.90 -19.91 21.39
N SER A 17 27.94 -19.38 20.71
CA SER A 17 28.89 -20.16 19.91
C SER A 17 29.72 -21.16 20.73
N HIS A 18 29.70 -21.03 22.07
CA HIS A 18 30.38 -21.92 23.00
C HIS A 18 29.42 -22.98 23.58
N TYR A 19 28.24 -23.15 22.98
CA TYR A 19 27.23 -24.13 23.36
C TYR A 19 26.59 -23.85 24.73
N LYS A 20 26.62 -22.60 25.20
CA LYS A 20 25.98 -22.21 26.45
C LYS A 20 24.56 -21.71 26.19
N ASP A 21 23.63 -22.14 27.05
CA ASP A 21 22.24 -21.70 27.00
C ASP A 21 22.10 -20.21 27.25
N LEU A 22 21.36 -19.55 26.35
CA LEU A 22 21.01 -18.15 26.48
C LEU A 22 19.57 -18.01 26.95
N PHE A 23 18.62 -18.54 26.18
CA PHE A 23 17.19 -18.46 26.46
C PHE A 23 16.39 -19.48 25.64
N HIS A 24 15.10 -19.59 25.96
CA HIS A 24 14.13 -20.39 25.23
C HIS A 24 12.94 -19.50 24.83
N ILE A 25 12.30 -19.81 23.72
CA ILE A 25 11.05 -19.16 23.28
C ILE A 25 9.99 -20.20 22.89
N PRO A 26 8.70 -19.90 23.05
CA PRO A 26 7.64 -20.76 22.53
C PRO A 26 7.73 -20.95 21.01
N ASP A 27 7.19 -22.06 20.53
CA ASP A 27 7.09 -22.32 19.09
C ASP A 27 6.16 -21.31 18.41
N GLY A 28 6.59 -20.77 17.26
CA GLY A 28 5.89 -19.69 16.55
C GLY A 28 6.17 -18.29 17.09
N SER A 29 6.94 -18.14 18.18
CA SER A 29 7.44 -16.83 18.64
C SER A 29 8.59 -16.33 17.75
N CYS A 30 9.03 -15.09 17.98
CA CYS A 30 10.10 -14.48 17.21
C CYS A 30 11.38 -14.27 18.02
N VAL A 31 12.51 -14.29 17.32
CA VAL A 31 13.81 -13.87 17.84
C VAL A 31 14.14 -12.48 17.29
N GLN A 32 14.62 -11.60 18.15
CA GLN A 32 15.15 -10.30 17.76
C GLN A 32 16.68 -10.38 17.66
N ILE A 33 17.22 -10.05 16.49
CA ILE A 33 18.65 -10.09 16.16
C ILE A 33 19.15 -8.66 16.01
N HIS A 34 20.20 -8.33 16.74
CA HIS A 34 20.90 -7.06 16.71
C HIS A 34 22.20 -7.26 15.94
N TYR A 35 22.22 -6.83 14.68
CA TYR A 35 23.42 -6.69 13.88
C TYR A 35 24.12 -5.35 14.20
N PRO A 36 25.38 -5.16 13.79
CA PRO A 36 26.10 -3.90 14.02
C PRO A 36 25.43 -2.65 13.41
N ASP A 37 24.69 -2.83 12.32
CA ASP A 37 24.08 -1.78 11.50
C ASP A 37 22.55 -1.76 11.55
N GLU A 38 21.91 -2.90 11.85
CA GLU A 38 20.46 -3.01 11.87
C GLU A 38 19.92 -3.95 12.94
N MET A 39 18.63 -3.85 13.18
CA MET A 39 17.88 -4.73 14.05
C MET A 39 16.74 -5.37 13.27
N VAL A 40 16.63 -6.69 13.36
CA VAL A 40 15.59 -7.46 12.66
C VAL A 40 14.95 -8.44 13.61
N VAL A 41 13.65 -8.66 13.44
CA VAL A 41 12.89 -9.70 14.12
C VAL A 41 12.60 -10.81 13.11
N LYS A 42 12.80 -12.07 13.51
CA LYS A 42 12.55 -13.23 12.66
C LYS A 42 11.63 -14.23 13.36
N PRO A 43 10.56 -14.68 12.68
CA PRO A 43 9.69 -15.73 13.18
C PRO A 43 10.45 -17.04 13.28
N CYS A 44 10.20 -17.80 14.35
CA CYS A 44 10.88 -19.05 14.64
C CYS A 44 9.89 -20.21 14.71
N THR A 45 10.24 -21.33 14.10
CA THR A 45 9.44 -22.55 14.16
C THR A 45 10.31 -23.71 14.62
N PHE A 46 9.82 -24.45 15.60
CA PHE A 46 10.48 -25.64 16.12
C PHE A 46 10.49 -26.75 15.06
N ILE A 47 11.61 -27.46 14.94
CA ILE A 47 11.70 -28.68 14.12
C ILE A 47 12.13 -29.86 15.00
N ASP A 48 13.26 -29.72 15.70
CA ASP A 48 13.73 -30.67 16.71
C ASP A 48 14.63 -29.96 17.74
N GLU A 49 15.26 -30.72 18.64
CA GLU A 49 16.10 -30.16 19.72
C GLU A 49 17.38 -29.45 19.23
N TYR A 50 17.75 -29.66 17.97
CA TYR A 50 18.97 -29.13 17.35
C TYR A 50 18.70 -28.29 16.11
N HIS A 51 17.52 -28.38 15.50
CA HIS A 51 17.12 -27.65 14.30
C HIS A 51 15.94 -26.73 14.56
N THR A 52 16.07 -25.50 14.06
CA THR A 52 15.02 -24.49 14.11
C THR A 52 14.92 -23.77 12.78
N GLN A 53 13.69 -23.45 12.36
CA GLN A 53 13.46 -22.58 11.21
C GLN A 53 13.41 -21.13 11.70
N ILE A 54 14.28 -20.27 11.16
CA ILE A 54 14.35 -18.85 11.48
C ILE A 54 14.10 -18.07 10.19
N GLY A 55 12.92 -17.46 10.10
CA GLY A 55 12.38 -16.93 8.83
C GLY A 55 12.20 -18.06 7.81
N TYR A 56 12.85 -17.94 6.65
CA TYR A 56 12.78 -18.97 5.61
C TYR A 56 13.81 -20.09 5.75
N ASN A 57 14.83 -19.91 6.58
CA ASN A 57 15.99 -20.80 6.61
C ASN A 57 15.93 -21.73 7.82
N VAL A 58 16.31 -22.99 7.60
CA VAL A 58 16.51 -23.97 8.68
C VAL A 58 17.98 -23.96 9.10
N PHE A 59 18.23 -23.89 10.40
CA PHE A 59 19.56 -23.90 10.98
C PHE A 59 19.70 -24.98 12.02
N HIS A 60 20.89 -25.57 12.10
CA HIS A 60 21.34 -26.19 13.33
C HIS A 60 21.66 -25.09 14.37
N ILE A 61 21.30 -25.26 15.63
CA ILE A 61 21.45 -24.23 16.68
C ILE A 61 22.91 -23.72 16.81
N CYS A 62 23.91 -24.61 16.75
CA CYS A 62 25.32 -24.20 16.75
C CYS A 62 25.70 -23.39 15.52
N GLN A 63 25.21 -23.80 14.33
CA GLN A 63 25.51 -23.10 13.09
C GLN A 63 24.94 -21.68 13.12
N PHE A 64 23.73 -21.52 13.63
CA PHE A 64 23.13 -20.20 13.83
C PHE A 64 24.00 -19.35 14.77
N ALA A 65 24.38 -19.89 15.94
CA ALA A 65 25.21 -19.20 16.92
C ALA A 65 26.58 -18.76 16.36
N GLU A 66 27.28 -19.65 15.65
CA GLU A 66 28.56 -19.36 15.00
C GLU A 66 28.44 -18.29 13.91
N ILE A 67 27.37 -18.33 13.10
CA ILE A 67 27.11 -17.31 12.09
C ILE A 67 26.85 -15.95 12.74
N MET A 68 26.06 -15.90 13.82
CA MET A 68 25.75 -14.65 14.52
C MET A 68 27.02 -14.05 15.14
N GLU A 69 27.83 -14.83 15.85
CA GLU A 69 29.09 -14.34 16.43
C GLU A 69 30.05 -13.84 15.35
N ARG A 70 30.20 -14.58 14.24
CA ARG A 70 31.07 -14.17 13.12
C ARG A 70 30.61 -12.85 12.49
N ASN A 71 29.31 -12.60 12.46
CA ASN A 71 28.73 -11.36 11.94
C ASN A 71 28.72 -10.24 12.99
N GLY A 72 29.21 -10.47 14.21
CA GLY A 72 29.15 -9.51 15.31
C GLY A 72 27.73 -9.25 15.81
N ALA A 73 26.81 -10.19 15.56
CA ALA A 73 25.41 -10.08 15.95
C ALA A 73 25.15 -10.72 17.31
N SER A 74 24.19 -10.15 18.03
CA SER A 74 23.62 -10.73 19.24
C SER A 74 22.12 -10.91 19.04
N TYR A 75 21.47 -11.71 19.88
CA TYR A 75 20.04 -11.94 19.74
C TYR A 75 19.39 -12.23 21.09
N MET A 76 18.08 -11.98 21.16
CA MET A 76 17.25 -12.10 22.36
C MET A 76 15.81 -12.49 21.96
N PRO A 77 14.96 -12.97 22.90
CA PRO A 77 13.52 -13.05 22.66
C PRO A 77 12.99 -11.69 22.23
N GLU A 78 12.05 -11.66 21.29
CA GLU A 78 11.36 -10.41 20.98
C GLU A 78 10.61 -9.92 22.25
N PRO A 79 10.83 -8.68 22.69
CA PRO A 79 10.11 -8.09 23.81
C PRO A 79 8.61 -7.97 23.53
N GLU A 80 7.80 -8.10 24.58
CA GLU A 80 6.38 -7.77 24.50
C GLU A 80 6.16 -6.29 24.17
N ILE A 81 5.08 -6.01 23.45
CA ILE A 81 4.68 -4.65 23.13
C ILE A 81 3.76 -4.15 24.24
N MET A 82 4.19 -3.09 24.92
CA MET A 82 3.43 -2.47 26.01
C MET A 82 2.59 -1.26 25.57
N GLY A 83 2.70 -0.87 24.30
CA GLY A 83 1.95 0.26 23.73
C GLY A 83 0.62 -0.17 23.12
N ASP A 84 -0.22 0.82 22.87
CA ASP A 84 -1.52 0.65 22.20
C ASP A 84 -1.39 0.55 20.68
N GLU A 85 -0.21 0.82 20.12
CA GLU A 85 0.04 0.80 18.69
C GLU A 85 1.46 0.34 18.35
N ALA A 86 1.63 -0.26 17.18
CA ALA A 86 2.93 -0.63 16.64
C ALA A 86 2.87 -0.82 15.12
N ALA A 87 4.02 -0.65 14.46
CA ALA A 87 4.15 -0.90 13.03
C ALA A 87 5.44 -1.66 12.69
N TRP A 88 5.41 -2.41 11.60
CA TRP A 88 6.54 -3.17 11.09
C TRP A 88 6.66 -3.10 9.59
N LYS A 89 7.89 -2.96 9.09
CA LYS A 89 8.23 -3.34 7.73
C LYS A 89 8.28 -4.87 7.66
N VAL A 90 7.48 -5.46 6.78
CA VAL A 90 7.34 -6.90 6.62
C VAL A 90 8.04 -7.34 5.33
N GLY A 91 9.23 -7.93 5.46
CA GLY A 91 10.09 -8.21 4.33
C GLY A 91 10.53 -6.94 3.61
N LYS A 92 10.42 -6.91 2.28
CA LYS A 92 10.89 -5.77 1.46
C LYS A 92 9.77 -4.83 1.03
N ASP A 93 8.55 -5.35 0.90
CA ASP A 93 7.50 -4.74 0.10
C ASP A 93 6.14 -4.62 0.83
N ARG A 94 6.10 -4.91 2.13
CA ARG A 94 4.87 -4.80 2.93
C ARG A 94 5.14 -4.03 4.21
N ILE A 95 4.12 -3.36 4.72
CA ILE A 95 4.12 -2.69 6.02
C ILE A 95 2.84 -3.11 6.74
N LEU A 96 2.95 -3.44 8.02
CA LEU A 96 1.79 -3.76 8.86
C LEU A 96 1.76 -2.76 10.01
N ALA A 97 0.64 -2.07 10.17
CA ALA A 97 0.34 -1.21 11.29
C ALA A 97 -0.81 -1.81 12.10
N VAL A 98 -0.70 -1.84 13.42
CA VAL A 98 -1.70 -2.42 14.34
C VAL A 98 -1.91 -1.47 15.52
N GLN A 99 -3.16 -1.26 15.90
CA GLN A 99 -3.57 -0.45 17.04
C GLN A 99 -4.65 -1.19 17.86
N THR A 100 -4.67 -0.99 19.17
CA THR A 100 -5.73 -1.50 20.06
C THR A 100 -7.02 -0.70 19.88
N CYS A 101 -8.16 -1.37 19.97
CA CYS A 101 -9.49 -0.77 20.00
C CYS A 101 -10.32 -1.39 21.15
N GLU A 102 -11.56 -0.91 21.37
CA GLU A 102 -12.40 -1.36 22.50
C GLU A 102 -12.62 -2.89 22.53
N ASP A 103 -12.74 -3.52 21.37
CA ASP A 103 -13.08 -4.94 21.22
C ASP A 103 -11.92 -5.80 20.69
N GLY A 104 -10.70 -5.27 20.63
CA GLY A 104 -9.53 -6.00 20.14
C GLY A 104 -8.51 -5.10 19.46
N TYR A 105 -8.31 -5.32 18.15
CA TYR A 105 -7.25 -4.67 17.39
C TYR A 105 -7.69 -4.27 15.98
N ASP A 106 -7.38 -3.05 15.57
CA ASP A 106 -7.46 -2.61 14.18
C ASP A 106 -6.10 -2.77 13.51
N TYR A 107 -6.08 -3.27 12.27
CA TYR A 107 -4.87 -3.38 11.48
C TYR A 107 -5.02 -2.76 10.10
N THR A 108 -3.90 -2.27 9.59
CA THR A 108 -3.75 -1.80 8.21
C THR A 108 -2.52 -2.46 7.59
N LEU A 109 -2.72 -3.18 6.50
CA LEU A 109 -1.67 -3.78 5.69
C LEU A 109 -1.43 -2.91 4.45
N LEU A 110 -0.21 -2.41 4.30
CA LEU A 110 0.19 -1.50 3.23
C LEU A 110 1.23 -2.16 2.32
N ASP A 111 1.34 -1.66 1.09
CA ASP A 111 2.43 -1.97 0.17
C ASP A 111 3.73 -1.19 0.51
N GLU A 112 4.72 -1.26 -0.37
CA GLU A 112 5.99 -0.56 -0.17
C GLU A 112 5.90 0.97 -0.30
N ASN A 113 4.83 1.45 -0.94
CA ASN A 113 4.54 2.84 -1.23
C ASN A 113 3.41 3.37 -0.35
N TYR A 114 3.11 2.71 0.77
CA TYR A 114 2.08 3.12 1.73
C TYR A 114 0.65 3.15 1.16
N ASN A 115 0.38 2.42 0.07
CA ASN A 115 -1.00 2.18 -0.36
C ASN A 115 -1.62 1.07 0.49
N GLU A 116 -2.84 1.26 0.94
CA GLU A 116 -3.60 0.23 1.64
C GLU A 116 -3.90 -0.94 0.71
N ILE A 117 -3.48 -2.14 1.13
CA ILE A 117 -3.79 -3.41 0.49
C ILE A 117 -5.04 -4.00 1.13
N ASP A 118 -5.09 -3.95 2.46
CA ASP A 118 -6.17 -4.47 3.27
C ASP A 118 -6.18 -3.78 4.65
N GLY A 119 -7.35 -3.70 5.25
CA GLY A 119 -7.54 -3.19 6.60
C GLY A 119 -8.73 -3.86 7.24
N GLY A 120 -8.65 -4.11 8.54
CA GLY A 120 -9.68 -4.86 9.25
C GLY A 120 -9.50 -4.86 10.76
N GLN A 121 -10.44 -5.55 11.42
CA GLN A 121 -10.49 -5.67 12.87
C GLN A 121 -10.33 -7.13 13.30
N VAL A 122 -9.59 -7.35 14.37
CA VAL A 122 -9.45 -8.63 15.06
C VAL A 122 -10.15 -8.52 16.41
N ASP A 123 -11.36 -9.06 16.47
CA ASP A 123 -12.25 -9.02 17.64
C ASP A 123 -11.84 -10.03 18.72
N ASN A 124 -10.64 -9.87 19.27
CA ASN A 124 -10.16 -10.70 20.36
C ASN A 124 -9.16 -9.94 21.26
N PRO A 125 -9.63 -9.27 22.32
CA PRO A 125 -8.78 -8.46 23.20
C PRO A 125 -7.89 -9.30 24.13
N GLU A 126 -8.10 -10.62 24.19
CA GLU A 126 -7.28 -11.53 25.02
C GLU A 126 -5.95 -11.90 24.35
N LEU A 127 -5.82 -11.68 23.03
CA LEU A 127 -4.57 -11.93 22.31
C LEU A 127 -3.60 -10.78 22.54
N SER A 128 -2.32 -11.11 22.67
CA SER A 128 -1.27 -10.09 22.63
C SER A 128 -1.11 -9.52 21.22
N MET A 129 -0.61 -8.29 21.11
CA MET A 129 -0.35 -7.65 19.81
C MET A 129 0.64 -8.47 18.95
N LEU A 130 1.57 -9.22 19.56
CA LEU A 130 2.49 -10.11 18.84
C LEU A 130 1.76 -11.33 18.24
N GLU A 131 0.77 -11.87 18.93
CA GLU A 131 -0.07 -12.96 18.43
C GLU A 131 -1.00 -12.48 17.32
N VAL A 132 -1.63 -11.32 17.51
CA VAL A 132 -2.46 -10.67 16.47
C VAL A 132 -1.64 -10.43 15.21
N ARG A 133 -0.44 -9.85 15.35
CA ARG A 133 0.49 -9.66 14.24
C ARG A 133 0.80 -10.97 13.52
N ARG A 134 1.12 -12.04 14.27
CA ARG A 134 1.42 -13.35 13.69
C ARG A 134 0.22 -13.88 12.88
N ASP A 135 -0.97 -13.85 13.46
CA ASP A 135 -2.17 -14.42 12.86
C ASP A 135 -2.57 -13.63 11.59
N ILE A 136 -2.45 -12.29 11.62
CA ILE A 136 -2.60 -11.44 10.43
C ILE A 136 -1.60 -11.87 9.36
N LEU A 137 -0.30 -11.93 9.69
CA LEU A 137 0.73 -12.29 8.71
C LEU A 137 0.53 -13.71 8.13
N GLU A 138 0.09 -14.69 8.92
CA GLU A 138 -0.25 -16.05 8.45
C GLU A 138 -1.40 -16.02 7.43
N SER A 139 -2.43 -15.20 7.66
CA SER A 139 -3.56 -15.08 6.74
C SER A 139 -3.17 -14.54 5.35
N PHE A 140 -2.09 -13.77 5.27
CA PHE A 140 -1.55 -13.23 4.02
C PHE A 140 -0.35 -14.02 3.46
N GLY A 141 0.05 -15.13 4.08
CA GLY A 141 1.24 -15.91 3.68
C GLY A 141 2.56 -15.17 3.88
N LEU A 142 2.61 -14.28 4.89
CA LEU A 142 3.74 -13.43 5.24
C LEU A 142 4.42 -13.86 6.55
N GLU A 143 3.97 -14.96 7.18
CA GLU A 143 4.35 -15.40 8.52
C GLU A 143 5.83 -15.75 8.68
N ARG A 144 6.56 -15.94 7.58
CA ARG A 144 8.01 -16.25 7.57
C ARG A 144 8.91 -15.07 7.25
N ARG A 145 8.31 -13.92 6.94
CA ARG A 145 9.06 -12.73 6.56
C ARG A 145 9.74 -12.14 7.79
N GLU A 146 10.91 -11.54 7.55
CA GLU A 146 11.57 -10.75 8.58
C GLU A 146 10.79 -9.45 8.83
N LEU A 147 10.88 -8.96 10.05
CA LEU A 147 10.20 -7.75 10.49
C LEU A 147 11.24 -6.73 10.94
N ARG A 148 11.00 -5.45 10.63
CA ARG A 148 11.73 -4.33 11.23
C ARG A 148 10.72 -3.40 11.86
N ALA A 149 10.92 -3.05 13.14
CA ALA A 149 10.05 -2.11 13.83
C ALA A 149 10.06 -0.75 13.09
N MET A 150 8.90 -0.14 13.00
CA MET A 150 8.68 1.19 12.45
C MET A 150 7.93 2.03 13.49
N PHE A 151 8.01 3.36 13.36
CA PHE A 151 7.17 4.25 14.13
C PHE A 151 5.77 4.26 13.52
N TYR A 152 4.75 3.95 14.32
CA TYR A 152 3.37 3.87 13.86
C TYR A 152 2.88 5.21 13.28
N GLU A 153 3.12 6.31 14.00
CA GLU A 153 2.76 7.67 13.58
C GLU A 153 3.31 8.00 12.18
N ASP A 154 4.60 7.77 11.93
CA ASP A 154 5.23 8.01 10.62
C ASP A 154 4.60 7.17 9.49
N VAL A 155 4.21 5.93 9.79
CA VAL A 155 3.57 5.04 8.81
C VAL A 155 2.17 5.55 8.45
N MET A 156 1.40 5.94 9.46
CA MET A 156 0.03 6.42 9.26
C MET A 156 0.00 7.80 8.59
N GLU A 157 0.95 8.69 8.89
CA GLU A 157 1.11 9.98 8.19
C GLU A 157 1.37 9.75 6.70
N GLN A 158 2.32 8.88 6.35
CA GLN A 158 2.63 8.57 4.95
C GLN A 158 1.47 7.89 4.22
N ALA A 159 0.77 6.95 4.87
CA ALA A 159 -0.42 6.32 4.31
C ALA A 159 -1.53 7.35 4.04
N PHE A 160 -1.72 8.31 4.95
CA PHE A 160 -2.69 9.39 4.76
C PHE A 160 -2.29 10.33 3.61
N GLU A 161 -1.02 10.68 3.48
CA GLU A 161 -0.52 11.47 2.35
C GLU A 161 -0.73 10.78 1.00
N VAL A 162 -0.45 9.47 0.94
CA VAL A 162 -0.66 8.64 -0.25
C VAL A 162 -2.15 8.51 -0.55
N GLY A 163 -2.99 8.29 0.45
CA GLY A 163 -4.45 8.29 0.30
C GLY A 163 -4.98 9.62 -0.24
N ARG A 164 -4.47 10.75 0.27
CA ARG A 164 -4.77 12.09 -0.27
C ARG A 164 -4.38 12.22 -1.72
N GLN A 165 -3.25 11.65 -2.14
CA GLN A 165 -2.82 11.65 -3.53
C GLN A 165 -3.66 10.68 -4.38
N ALA A 166 -4.09 9.54 -3.85
CA ALA A 166 -4.83 8.49 -4.55
C ALA A 166 -6.33 8.81 -4.75
N VAL A 167 -6.97 9.57 -3.87
CA VAL A 167 -8.32 10.14 -4.10
C VAL A 167 -8.34 11.02 -5.37
N VAL A 168 -7.18 11.54 -5.76
CA VAL A 168 -7.01 12.28 -7.01
C VAL A 168 -6.85 11.37 -8.24
N VAL A 169 -6.58 10.05 -8.08
CA VAL A 169 -6.16 9.14 -9.16
C VAL A 169 -7.30 8.40 -9.87
N ASN A 170 -8.51 8.29 -9.30
CA ASN A 170 -9.65 7.65 -10.00
C ASN A 170 -10.45 8.59 -10.92
N ASP A 171 -10.06 9.86 -11.00
CA ASP A 171 -10.64 10.85 -11.89
C ASP A 171 -9.49 11.60 -12.59
N PRO A 172 -9.17 11.26 -13.86
CA PRO A 172 -8.08 11.90 -14.60
C PRO A 172 -8.20 13.42 -14.67
N ILE A 173 -9.43 13.95 -14.57
CA ILE A 173 -9.69 15.38 -14.54
C ILE A 173 -9.37 15.95 -13.16
N ALA A 174 -9.72 15.26 -12.08
CA ALA A 174 -9.32 15.65 -10.73
C ALA A 174 -7.80 15.60 -10.56
N GLU A 175 -7.14 14.58 -11.11
CA GLU A 175 -5.66 14.43 -11.07
C GLU A 175 -4.99 15.62 -11.70
N LEU A 176 -5.47 16.01 -12.89
CA LEU A 176 -4.92 17.13 -13.60
C LEU A 176 -5.22 18.47 -12.90
N ALA A 177 -6.42 18.62 -12.33
CA ALA A 177 -6.78 19.81 -11.57
C ALA A 177 -5.85 20.04 -10.37
N PHE A 178 -5.61 18.99 -9.57
CA PHE A 178 -4.68 19.05 -8.44
C PHE A 178 -3.25 19.38 -8.88
N LYS A 179 -2.78 18.76 -9.97
CA LYS A 179 -1.42 19.01 -10.46
C LYS A 179 -1.25 20.41 -11.03
N LEU A 180 -2.28 20.97 -11.68
CA LEU A 180 -2.28 22.36 -12.15
C LEU A 180 -2.25 23.34 -10.98
N ASP A 181 -3.08 23.11 -9.97
CA ASP A 181 -3.14 23.93 -8.76
C ASP A 181 -1.79 23.93 -8.02
N ARG A 182 -1.24 22.76 -7.73
CA ARG A 182 0.07 22.61 -7.09
C ARG A 182 1.19 23.23 -7.92
N PHE A 183 1.11 23.16 -9.24
CA PHE A 183 2.10 23.80 -10.10
C PHE A 183 1.99 25.33 -10.02
N ALA A 184 0.78 25.89 -9.99
CA ALA A 184 0.57 27.33 -9.83
C ALA A 184 1.13 27.86 -8.50
N GLU A 185 0.87 27.18 -7.39
CA GLU A 185 1.44 27.52 -6.07
C GLU A 185 2.97 27.53 -6.08
N ASN A 186 3.60 26.53 -6.70
CA ASN A 186 5.07 26.45 -6.76
C ASN A 186 5.70 27.44 -7.75
N PHE A 187 5.00 27.76 -8.82
CA PHE A 187 5.52 28.60 -9.90
C PHE A 187 5.51 30.08 -9.51
N ASP A 188 4.41 30.55 -8.90
CA ASP A 188 4.31 31.90 -8.33
C ASP A 188 3.54 31.88 -7.01
N PRO A 189 4.21 31.61 -5.88
CA PRO A 189 3.56 31.51 -4.58
C PRO A 189 2.85 32.80 -4.15
N TYR A 190 3.36 33.96 -4.55
CA TYR A 190 2.81 35.25 -4.12
C TYR A 190 1.54 35.59 -4.90
N GLU A 191 1.54 35.40 -6.21
CA GLU A 191 0.35 35.59 -7.03
C GLU A 191 -0.74 34.56 -6.66
N TYR A 192 -0.34 33.31 -6.41
CA TYR A 192 -1.27 32.25 -5.99
C TYR A 192 -1.96 32.59 -4.67
N MET A 193 -1.23 33.07 -3.65
CA MET A 193 -1.83 33.47 -2.37
C MET A 193 -2.75 34.71 -2.47
N ASP A 194 -2.62 35.55 -3.50
CA ASP A 194 -3.52 36.70 -3.72
C ASP A 194 -4.83 36.26 -4.38
N GLN A 195 -4.78 35.21 -5.20
CA GLN A 195 -5.94 34.71 -5.97
C GLN A 195 -6.67 33.55 -5.28
N VAL A 196 -5.99 32.78 -4.43
CA VAL A 196 -6.50 31.54 -3.84
C VAL A 196 -6.57 31.63 -2.33
N ASP A 197 -7.78 31.90 -1.82
CA ASP A 197 -8.08 31.90 -0.38
C ASP A 197 -8.35 30.48 0.17
N ASP A 198 -8.97 29.61 -0.65
CA ASP A 198 -9.31 28.23 -0.31
C ASP A 198 -8.86 27.28 -1.43
N VAL A 199 -7.77 26.55 -1.13
CA VAL A 199 -7.15 25.58 -2.04
C VAL A 199 -8.14 24.50 -2.48
N GLN A 200 -9.01 24.03 -1.59
CA GLN A 200 -9.99 23.00 -1.97
C GLN A 200 -11.05 23.54 -2.92
N ALA A 201 -11.52 24.77 -2.70
CA ALA A 201 -12.48 25.42 -3.59
C ALA A 201 -11.88 25.66 -4.99
N HIS A 202 -10.63 26.12 -5.05
CA HIS A 202 -9.92 26.38 -6.30
C HIS A 202 -9.67 25.09 -7.10
N ILE A 203 -9.26 24.00 -6.46
CA ILE A 203 -9.12 22.70 -7.13
C ILE A 203 -10.46 22.22 -7.72
N GLN A 204 -11.58 22.46 -7.03
CA GLN A 204 -12.91 22.11 -7.57
C GLN A 204 -13.31 22.97 -8.77
N GLU A 205 -12.94 24.26 -8.77
CA GLU A 205 -13.15 25.16 -9.92
C GLU A 205 -12.36 24.67 -11.13
N ILE A 206 -11.06 24.38 -10.97
CA ILE A 206 -10.22 23.82 -12.04
C ILE A 206 -10.82 22.53 -12.55
N LYS A 207 -11.22 21.63 -11.65
CA LYS A 207 -11.86 20.36 -12.03
C LYS A 207 -13.12 20.58 -12.87
N ALA A 208 -13.97 21.53 -12.48
CA ALA A 208 -15.21 21.84 -13.21
C ALA A 208 -14.92 22.38 -14.61
N ASP A 209 -13.93 23.28 -14.74
CA ASP A 209 -13.53 23.83 -16.03
C ASP A 209 -12.95 22.78 -16.96
N LEU A 210 -12.06 21.92 -16.45
CA LEU A 210 -11.51 20.81 -17.23
C LEU A 210 -12.59 19.82 -17.67
N ALA A 211 -13.58 19.53 -16.81
CA ALA A 211 -14.72 18.67 -17.16
C ALA A 211 -15.65 19.31 -18.21
N ALA A 212 -15.75 20.65 -18.22
CA ALA A 212 -16.49 21.41 -19.22
C ALA A 212 -15.72 21.61 -20.53
N GLY A 213 -14.44 21.23 -20.60
CA GLY A 213 -13.57 21.46 -21.74
C GLY A 213 -13.00 22.89 -21.82
N ASN A 214 -13.10 23.66 -20.73
CA ASN A 214 -12.53 25.01 -20.60
C ASN A 214 -11.02 24.93 -20.30
N THR A 215 -10.25 24.29 -21.18
CA THR A 215 -8.82 24.04 -20.98
C THR A 215 -7.91 25.21 -21.38
N ALA A 216 -8.46 26.21 -22.08
CA ALA A 216 -7.69 27.31 -22.67
C ALA A 216 -6.93 28.18 -21.63
N PRO A 217 -7.53 28.60 -20.49
CA PRO A 217 -6.83 29.42 -19.50
C PRO A 217 -5.59 28.72 -18.94
N TYR A 218 -5.71 27.43 -18.62
CA TYR A 218 -4.61 26.63 -18.07
C TYR A 218 -3.49 26.40 -19.09
N ARG A 219 -3.83 26.27 -20.39
CA ARG A 219 -2.80 26.19 -21.44
C ARG A 219 -2.02 27.48 -21.59
N GLU A 220 -2.69 28.62 -21.52
CA GLU A 220 -2.05 29.93 -21.62
C GLU A 220 -1.08 30.11 -20.45
N PHE A 221 -1.54 29.84 -19.22
CA PHE A 221 -0.70 29.83 -18.03
C PHE A 221 0.53 28.92 -18.17
N LEU A 222 0.37 27.67 -18.63
CA LEU A 222 1.49 26.75 -18.82
C LEU A 222 2.45 27.20 -19.94
N ASN A 223 1.97 27.86 -21.00
CA ASN A 223 2.86 28.41 -22.03
C ASN A 223 3.70 29.56 -21.47
N THR A 224 3.09 30.47 -20.72
CA THR A 224 3.82 31.54 -20.02
C THR A 224 4.86 30.94 -19.08
N ALA A 225 4.49 29.90 -18.30
CA ALA A 225 5.44 29.22 -17.43
C ALA A 225 6.61 28.57 -18.21
N ILE A 226 6.37 27.98 -19.38
CA ILE A 226 7.43 27.42 -20.23
C ILE A 226 8.39 28.50 -20.75
N GLU A 227 7.88 29.70 -21.02
CA GLU A 227 8.67 30.82 -21.57
C GLU A 227 9.41 31.61 -20.49
N GLU A 228 8.81 31.78 -19.31
CA GLU A 228 9.28 32.68 -18.26
C GLU A 228 9.94 31.96 -17.06
N ALA A 229 9.77 30.63 -16.92
CA ALA A 229 10.40 29.87 -15.84
C ALA A 229 11.92 30.03 -15.85
N ARG A 230 12.48 30.31 -14.67
CA ARG A 230 13.93 30.31 -14.43
C ARG A 230 14.48 28.92 -14.18
N GLU A 231 13.65 28.01 -13.67
CA GLU A 231 14.03 26.65 -13.32
C GLU A 231 13.66 25.67 -14.44
N GLU A 232 14.63 24.88 -14.88
CA GLU A 232 14.45 23.88 -15.95
C GLU A 232 13.42 22.80 -15.55
N THR A 233 13.39 22.44 -14.27
CA THR A 233 12.39 21.53 -13.67
C THR A 233 10.97 22.04 -13.84
N ALA A 234 10.73 23.35 -13.61
CA ALA A 234 9.41 23.95 -13.79
C ALA A 234 8.97 23.93 -15.26
N VAL A 235 9.91 24.16 -16.20
CA VAL A 235 9.66 24.04 -17.66
C VAL A 235 9.25 22.62 -18.03
N GLU A 236 9.93 21.61 -17.49
CA GLU A 236 9.61 20.19 -17.73
C GLU A 236 8.23 19.82 -17.21
N VAL A 237 7.91 20.20 -15.97
CA VAL A 237 6.60 19.95 -15.36
C VAL A 237 5.50 20.63 -16.18
N ALA A 238 5.68 21.89 -16.58
CA ALA A 238 4.71 22.62 -17.39
C ALA A 238 4.46 21.95 -18.76
N LYS A 239 5.51 21.45 -19.43
CA LYS A 239 5.39 20.69 -20.69
C LYS A 239 4.59 19.39 -20.49
N VAL A 240 4.81 18.68 -19.39
CA VAL A 240 4.08 17.45 -19.07
C VAL A 240 2.60 17.74 -18.82
N LEU A 241 2.27 18.75 -18.01
CA LEU A 241 0.89 19.15 -17.72
C LEU A 241 0.15 19.59 -18.99
N LYS A 242 0.83 20.34 -19.86
CA LYS A 242 0.27 20.75 -21.16
C LYS A 242 -0.03 19.53 -22.05
N SER A 243 0.88 18.57 -22.10
CA SER A 243 0.66 17.30 -22.82
C SER A 243 -0.53 16.51 -22.28
N GLN A 244 -0.78 16.57 -20.96
CA GLN A 244 -1.94 15.93 -20.33
C GLN A 244 -3.25 16.66 -20.68
N LEU A 245 -3.27 18.00 -20.71
CA LEU A 245 -4.42 18.79 -21.20
C LEU A 245 -4.76 18.48 -22.65
N ASP A 246 -3.76 18.35 -23.53
CA ASP A 246 -3.99 18.04 -24.95
C ASP A 246 -4.56 16.64 -25.18
N LYS A 247 -4.25 15.69 -24.29
CA LYS A 247 -4.84 14.34 -24.32
C LYS A 247 -6.32 14.34 -23.88
N LEU A 248 -6.72 15.26 -23.02
CA LEU A 248 -8.14 15.43 -22.62
C LEU A 248 -9.00 15.99 -23.75
N ASP A 249 -8.49 16.95 -24.52
CA ASP A 249 -9.21 17.55 -25.66
C ASP A 249 -9.18 16.69 -26.93
N SER A 250 -8.40 15.62 -26.94
CA SER A 250 -8.37 14.69 -28.05
C SER A 250 -9.75 14.03 -28.18
N PRO A 251 -10.42 14.09 -29.35
CA PRO A 251 -11.72 13.45 -29.50
C PRO A 251 -11.57 11.96 -29.18
N LYS A 252 -12.37 11.48 -28.21
CA LYS A 252 -12.50 10.05 -27.92
C LYS A 252 -12.71 9.34 -29.25
N ARG A 253 -11.73 8.55 -29.68
CA ARG A 253 -11.91 7.65 -30.84
C ARG A 253 -13.13 6.81 -30.52
N GLU A 254 -14.20 6.96 -31.32
CA GLU A 254 -15.39 6.10 -31.23
C GLU A 254 -14.92 4.65 -31.15
N SER A 255 -15.27 3.99 -30.05
CA SER A 255 -14.93 2.59 -29.84
C SER A 255 -15.54 1.78 -30.97
N VAL A 256 -14.77 0.84 -31.55
CA VAL A 256 -15.27 -0.07 -32.58
C VAL A 256 -16.52 -0.83 -32.12
N MET A 257 -16.68 -1.02 -30.80
CA MET A 257 -17.89 -1.59 -30.18
C MET A 257 -19.15 -0.73 -30.38
N GLU A 258 -19.00 0.59 -30.37
CA GLU A 258 -20.12 1.54 -30.53
C GLU A 258 -20.58 1.60 -32.01
N LYS A 259 -19.63 1.47 -32.95
CA LYS A 259 -19.94 1.26 -34.38
C LYS A 259 -20.61 -0.09 -34.66
N LEU A 260 -20.21 -1.16 -33.96
CA LEU A 260 -20.82 -2.48 -34.09
C LEU A 260 -22.24 -2.52 -33.48
N ALA A 261 -22.49 -1.80 -32.38
CA ALA A 261 -23.83 -1.68 -31.79
C ALA A 261 -24.82 -0.95 -32.71
N GLN A 262 -24.42 0.17 -33.31
CA GLN A 262 -25.28 0.92 -34.25
C GLN A 262 -25.53 0.17 -35.58
N ALA A 263 -24.60 -0.70 -36.00
CA ALA A 263 -24.79 -1.55 -37.16
C ALA A 263 -25.76 -2.72 -36.89
N ALA A 264 -25.77 -3.26 -35.66
CA ALA A 264 -26.71 -4.29 -35.25
C ALA A 264 -28.15 -3.76 -35.10
N GLU A 265 -28.32 -2.51 -34.66
CA GLU A 265 -29.64 -1.89 -34.47
C GLU A 265 -30.35 -1.54 -35.79
N LYS A 266 -29.58 -1.29 -36.87
CA LYS A 266 -30.13 -1.08 -38.23
C LYS A 266 -30.51 -2.36 -38.98
N ALA A 267 -30.17 -3.54 -38.46
CA ALA A 267 -30.35 -4.82 -39.15
C ALA A 267 -31.59 -5.63 -38.68
N ALA A 268 -32.43 -5.10 -37.79
CA ALA A 268 -33.66 -5.79 -37.38
C ALA A 268 -34.79 -5.62 -38.42
N PRO A 269 -35.32 -6.70 -39.04
CA PRO A 269 -36.45 -6.58 -39.96
C PRO A 269 -37.77 -6.43 -39.20
N ALA A 270 -38.63 -5.54 -39.69
CA ALA A 270 -39.98 -5.30 -39.19
C ALA A 270 -40.89 -6.54 -39.35
N SER A 271 -41.55 -6.94 -38.25
CA SER A 271 -42.69 -7.87 -38.18
C SER A 271 -43.96 -7.27 -38.84
N PRO A 272 -45.14 -7.94 -38.92
CA PRO A 272 -45.50 -9.37 -38.75
C PRO A 272 -46.38 -9.95 -39.90
N SER A 273 -46.53 -11.28 -39.93
CA SER A 273 -47.42 -12.02 -40.86
C SER A 273 -48.93 -11.76 -40.61
N PRO A 274 -49.78 -11.75 -41.66
CA PRO A 274 -51.21 -11.46 -41.52
C PRO A 274 -52.06 -12.68 -41.14
N LYS A 275 -53.04 -12.46 -40.26
CA LYS A 275 -54.06 -13.42 -39.79
C LYS A 275 -54.86 -14.02 -40.96
N ARG A 276 -54.86 -15.36 -41.09
CA ARG A 276 -55.82 -16.09 -41.95
C ARG A 276 -57.18 -16.21 -41.24
N LYS A 277 -58.24 -15.79 -41.92
CA LYS A 277 -59.64 -16.09 -41.59
C LYS A 277 -59.99 -17.48 -42.15
N GLU A 278 -60.55 -18.35 -41.33
CA GLU A 278 -61.28 -19.55 -41.80
C GLU A 278 -62.62 -19.13 -42.40
N PRO A 279 -63.09 -19.77 -43.49
CA PRO A 279 -64.45 -19.62 -43.97
C PRO A 279 -65.36 -20.71 -43.41
N GLU A 280 -66.52 -20.31 -42.89
CA GLU A 280 -67.64 -21.18 -42.55
C GLU A 280 -68.19 -21.89 -43.80
N ARG A 281 -68.43 -23.20 -43.70
CA ARG A 281 -69.56 -23.92 -44.28
C ARG A 281 -69.72 -25.30 -43.68
#